data_AF-A0A8T6ZL64-F1
#
_entry.id   AF-A0A8T6ZL64-F1
#
_cell.length_a   1.000
_cell.length_b   1.000
_cell.length_c   1.000
_cell.angle_alpha   90.00
_cell.angle_beta   90.00
_cell.angle_gamma   90.00
#
_symmetry.space_group_name_H-M   'P 1'
#
loop_
_entity.id
_entity.type
_entity.pdbx_description
1 polymer ?
#
loop_
_entity_poly.entity_id
_entity_poly.type
_entity_poly.pdbx_seq_one_letter_code
_entity_poly.pdbx_strand_id
1 'polypeptide(L)'
;MESWFWLLIVIGTAITLGYRRVDLKTSTAALGAALVAYTVLSDDVLLPVVLWLLYAPFALLNVESMRRDYVTLPLLEVFRRMLPPLSQTEKDALETGTVWWEGELFSGMPDWNVLRKLPPPRLTEEEQAFLDGPTEELCRM
;
A
#
# COMPACT_ATOMS: atom_id res chain seq x y z
N MET A 1 -35.92 15.70 -18.89
CA MET A 1 -35.11 14.74 -19.68
C MET A 1 -33.62 15.04 -19.53
N GLU A 2 -33.25 16.32 -19.47
CA GLU A 2 -31.86 16.77 -19.31
C GLU A 2 -31.20 16.34 -17.99
N SER A 3 -31.92 16.36 -16.86
CA SER A 3 -31.39 15.94 -15.56
C SER A 3 -30.95 14.47 -15.53
N TRP A 4 -31.68 13.58 -16.21
CA TRP A 4 -31.32 12.18 -16.34
C TRP A 4 -30.04 11.98 -17.17
N PHE A 5 -29.88 12.77 -18.24
CA PHE A 5 -28.67 12.76 -19.06
C PHE A 5 -27.44 13.18 -18.24
N TRP A 6 -27.55 14.27 -17.49
CA TRP A 6 -26.48 14.75 -16.61
C TRP A 6 -26.15 13.76 -15.47
N LEU A 7 -27.17 13.13 -14.89
CA LEU A 7 -26.98 12.09 -13.88
C LEU A 7 -26.20 10.90 -14.45
N LEU A 8 -26.51 10.47 -15.68
CA LEU A 8 -25.75 9.41 -16.36
C LEU A 8 -24.30 9.82 -16.63
N ILE A 9 -24.05 11.09 -17.00
CA ILE A 9 -22.68 11.61 -17.17
C ILE A 9 -21.91 11.58 -15.85
N VAL A 10 -22.49 12.08 -14.76
CA VAL A 10 -21.82 12.12 -13.45
C VAL A 10 -21.50 10.71 -12.97
N ILE A 11 -22.47 9.79 -13.05
CA ILE A 11 -22.27 8.37 -12.67
C ILE A 11 -21.25 7.71 -13.60
N GLY A 12 -21.36 7.89 -14.91
CA GLY A 12 -20.43 7.32 -15.88
C GLY A 12 -19.00 7.82 -15.68
N THR A 13 -18.84 9.10 -15.35
CA THR A 13 -17.55 9.71 -15.02
C THR A 13 -16.98 9.08 -13.76
N ALA A 14 -17.78 8.95 -12.69
CA ALA A 14 -17.36 8.31 -11.44
C ALA A 14 -16.91 6.85 -11.66
N ILE A 15 -17.69 6.06 -12.40
CA ILE A 15 -17.37 4.66 -12.71
C ILE A 15 -16.08 4.58 -13.53
N THR A 16 -15.93 5.42 -14.57
CA THR A 16 -14.75 5.40 -15.44
C THR A 16 -13.48 5.77 -14.69
N LEU A 17 -13.54 6.79 -13.84
CA LEU A 17 -12.42 7.20 -12.99
C LEU A 17 -12.04 6.09 -11.99
N GLY A 18 -13.04 5.43 -11.38
CA GLY A 18 -12.84 4.28 -10.51
C GLY A 18 -12.20 3.09 -11.24
N TYR A 19 -12.68 2.76 -12.44
CA TYR A 19 -12.14 1.67 -13.25
C TYR A 19 -10.68 1.92 -13.65
N ARG A 20 -10.34 3.18 -13.96
CA ARG A 20 -8.97 3.60 -14.29
C ARG A 20 -8.05 3.78 -13.08
N ARG A 21 -8.55 3.55 -11.84
CA ARG A 21 -7.80 3.70 -10.58
C ARG A 21 -7.06 5.05 -10.51
N VAL A 22 -7.74 6.11 -10.94
CA VAL A 22 -7.18 7.46 -10.97
C VAL A 22 -7.04 8.00 -9.53
N ASP A 23 -5.98 8.78 -9.28
CA ASP A 23 -5.73 9.37 -7.95
C ASP A 23 -6.93 10.17 -7.42
N LEU A 24 -7.02 10.28 -6.09
CA LEU A 24 -8.14 10.95 -5.43
C LEU A 24 -8.31 12.40 -5.88
N LYS A 25 -7.21 13.15 -6.00
CA LYS A 25 -7.22 14.58 -6.36
C LYS A 25 -7.76 14.82 -7.77
N THR A 26 -7.30 14.02 -8.73
CA THR A 26 -7.72 14.12 -10.14
C THR A 26 -9.16 13.63 -10.31
N SER A 27 -9.56 12.60 -9.56
CA SER A 27 -10.94 12.11 -9.56
C SER A 27 -11.93 13.13 -8.99
N THR A 28 -11.62 13.77 -7.86
CA THR A 28 -12.48 14.81 -7.27
C THR A 28 -12.51 16.07 -8.11
N ALA A 29 -11.40 16.46 -8.75
CA ALA A 29 -11.38 17.58 -9.68
C ALA A 29 -12.25 17.32 -10.92
N ALA A 30 -12.14 16.14 -11.54
CA ALA A 30 -12.92 15.77 -12.71
C ALA A 30 -14.43 15.68 -12.41
N LEU A 31 -14.81 15.05 -11.28
CA LEU A 31 -16.21 14.99 -10.84
C LEU A 31 -16.75 16.38 -10.47
N GLY A 32 -15.94 17.21 -9.81
CA GLY A 32 -16.31 18.58 -9.49
C GLY A 32 -16.56 19.40 -10.75
N ALA A 33 -15.70 19.28 -11.77
CA ALA A 33 -15.90 19.95 -13.06
C ALA A 33 -17.20 19.50 -13.76
N ALA A 34 -17.51 18.19 -13.74
CA ALA A 34 -18.76 17.67 -14.29
C ALA A 34 -19.99 18.21 -13.54
N LEU A 35 -19.91 18.35 -12.20
CA LEU A 35 -20.99 18.94 -11.39
C LEU A 35 -21.16 20.43 -11.63
N VAL A 36 -20.07 21.19 -11.78
CA VAL A 36 -20.12 22.61 -12.17
C VAL A 36 -20.78 22.76 -13.54
N ALA A 37 -20.38 21.94 -14.52
CA ALA A 37 -20.99 21.94 -15.85
C ALA A 37 -22.50 21.65 -15.76
N TYR A 38 -22.91 20.67 -14.95
CA TYR A 38 -24.31 20.40 -14.71
C TYR A 38 -25.04 21.62 -14.13
N THR A 39 -24.52 22.25 -13.07
CA THR A 39 -25.17 23.42 -12.44
C THR A 39 -25.32 24.64 -13.35
N VAL A 40 -24.41 24.85 -14.30
CA VAL A 40 -24.42 26.03 -15.19
C VAL A 40 -25.30 25.80 -16.42
N LEU A 41 -25.37 24.56 -16.91
CA LEU A 41 -26.05 24.21 -18.17
C LEU A 41 -27.48 23.70 -17.95
N SER A 42 -27.89 23.43 -16.71
CA SER A 42 -29.25 22.95 -16.39
C SER A 42 -30.03 23.95 -15.56
N ASP A 43 -31.33 24.09 -15.83
CA ASP A 43 -32.25 24.93 -15.05
C ASP A 43 -32.71 24.28 -13.72
N ASP A 44 -32.39 23.01 -13.51
CA ASP A 44 -32.77 22.26 -12.32
C ASP A 44 -31.92 22.63 -11.10
N VAL A 45 -32.55 22.88 -9.95
CA VAL A 45 -31.84 23.26 -8.71
C VAL A 45 -31.71 22.10 -7.72
N LEU A 46 -32.73 21.25 -7.61
CA LEU A 46 -32.79 20.23 -6.56
C LEU A 46 -31.72 19.15 -6.72
N LEU A 47 -31.61 18.56 -7.91
CA LEU A 47 -30.70 17.43 -8.15
C LEU A 47 -29.21 17.83 -8.05
N PRO A 48 -28.74 18.97 -8.60
CA PRO A 48 -27.36 19.40 -8.39
C PRO A 48 -27.05 19.68 -6.92
N VAL A 49 -27.97 20.27 -6.16
CA VAL A 49 -27.76 20.52 -4.71
C VAL A 49 -27.54 19.21 -3.96
N VAL A 50 -28.35 18.19 -4.23
CA VAL A 50 -28.16 16.85 -3.63
C VAL A 50 -26.81 16.27 -4.02
N LEU A 51 -26.40 16.37 -5.29
CA LEU A 51 -25.11 15.86 -5.75
C LEU A 51 -23.92 16.61 -5.13
N TRP A 52 -24.02 17.94 -4.95
CA TRP A 52 -23.01 18.73 -4.25
C TRP A 52 -22.87 18.34 -2.78
N LEU A 53 -23.99 18.07 -2.09
CA LEU A 53 -23.98 17.56 -0.72
C LEU A 53 -23.29 16.19 -0.63
N LEU A 54 -23.52 15.30 -1.60
CA LEU A 54 -22.84 14.01 -1.67
C LEU A 54 -21.36 14.15 -2.03
N TYR A 55 -20.99 15.10 -2.90
CA TYR A 55 -19.61 15.36 -3.32
C TYR A 55 -18.75 15.97 -2.21
N ALA A 56 -19.30 16.88 -1.40
CA ALA A 56 -18.59 17.61 -0.36
C ALA A 56 -17.72 16.73 0.58
N PRO A 57 -18.21 15.62 1.16
CA PRO A 57 -17.37 14.74 1.99
C PRO A 57 -16.20 14.13 1.20
N PHE A 58 -16.40 13.72 -0.05
CA PHE A 58 -15.30 13.22 -0.89
C PHE A 58 -14.26 14.29 -1.21
N ALA A 59 -14.70 15.53 -1.43
CA ALA A 59 -13.79 16.65 -1.62
C ALA A 59 -12.95 16.89 -0.36
N LEU A 60 -13.58 16.85 0.83
CA LEU A 60 -12.89 17.02 2.11
C LEU A 60 -11.83 15.93 2.36
N LEU A 61 -12.02 14.70 1.86
CA LEU A 61 -11.01 13.62 1.95
C LEU A 61 -9.69 13.95 1.22
N ASN A 62 -9.63 15.00 0.40
CA ASN A 62 -8.36 15.48 -0.16
C ASN A 62 -7.48 16.16 0.88
N VAL A 63 -8.04 16.61 2.00
CA VAL A 63 -7.28 17.18 3.11
C VAL A 63 -6.66 16.04 3.90
N GLU A 64 -5.34 15.93 3.81
CA GLU A 64 -4.60 14.80 4.37
C GLU A 64 -4.76 14.64 5.88
N SER A 65 -4.74 15.74 6.64
CA SER A 65 -4.92 15.72 8.10
C SER A 65 -6.28 15.12 8.48
N MET A 66 -7.35 15.61 7.86
CA MET A 66 -8.70 15.14 8.14
C MET A 66 -8.89 13.66 7.73
N ARG A 67 -8.38 13.28 6.55
CA ARG A 67 -8.42 11.88 6.09
C ARG A 67 -7.65 10.97 7.06
N ARG A 68 -6.46 11.38 7.48
CA ARG A 68 -5.63 10.59 8.39
C ARG A 68 -6.33 10.38 9.74
N ASP A 69 -6.80 11.46 10.35
CA ASP A 69 -7.25 11.43 11.75
C ASP A 69 -8.64 10.81 11.90
N TYR A 70 -9.55 11.05 10.95
CA TYR A 70 -10.93 10.60 11.04
C TYR A 70 -11.24 9.33 10.23
N VAL A 71 -10.43 8.98 9.23
CA VAL A 71 -10.67 7.80 8.39
C VAL A 71 -9.58 6.76 8.58
N THR A 72 -8.32 7.13 8.36
CA THR A 72 -7.22 6.16 8.34
C THR A 72 -6.90 5.60 9.73
N LEU A 73 -6.79 6.44 10.76
CA LEU A 73 -6.43 6.00 12.12
C LEU A 73 -7.49 5.06 12.75
N PRO A 74 -8.80 5.38 12.73
CA PRO A 74 -9.80 4.46 13.27
C PRO A 74 -9.86 3.14 12.51
N LEU A 75 -9.74 3.20 11.17
CA LEU A 75 -9.71 2.00 10.34
C LEU A 75 -8.50 1.13 10.67
N LEU A 76 -7.32 1.75 10.86
CA LEU A 76 -6.11 1.05 11.28
C LEU A 76 -6.28 0.38 12.66
N GLU A 77 -6.97 1.04 13.60
CA GLU A 77 -7.26 0.45 14.90
C GLU A 77 -8.15 -0.79 14.78
N VAL A 78 -9.18 -0.74 13.93
CA VAL A 78 -10.03 -1.90 13.63
C VAL A 78 -9.19 -3.03 13.01
N PHE A 79 -8.33 -2.73 12.04
CA PHE A 79 -7.43 -3.72 11.45
C PHE A 79 -6.49 -4.36 12.48
N ARG A 80 -5.91 -3.56 13.37
CA ARG A 80 -5.03 -4.06 14.44
C ARG A 80 -5.74 -4.98 15.41
N ARG A 81 -7.04 -4.81 15.65
CA ARG A 81 -7.83 -5.72 16.48
C ARG A 81 -8.10 -7.06 15.80
N MET A 82 -8.18 -7.08 14.47
CA MET A 82 -8.40 -8.31 13.70
C MET A 82 -7.12 -9.10 13.46
N LEU A 83 -5.97 -8.44 13.40
CA LEU A 83 -4.68 -9.08 13.19
C LEU A 83 -4.17 -9.68 14.51
N PRO A 84 -3.83 -10.98 14.54
CA PRO A 84 -3.17 -11.55 15.70
C PRO A 84 -1.81 -10.86 15.90
N PRO A 85 -1.36 -10.68 17.15
CA PRO A 85 -0.01 -10.21 17.40
C PRO A 85 0.98 -11.24 16.83
N LEU A 86 1.97 -10.77 16.07
CA LEU A 86 3.06 -11.62 15.58
C LEU A 86 3.73 -12.32 16.76
N SER A 87 3.86 -13.65 16.66
CA SER A 87 4.59 -14.44 17.65
C SER A 87 6.07 -14.04 17.66
N GLN A 88 6.76 -14.32 18.77
CA GLN A 88 8.18 -14.01 18.89
C GLN A 88 8.99 -14.65 17.75
N THR A 89 8.69 -15.91 17.41
CA THR A 89 9.36 -16.64 16.32
C THR A 89 9.06 -16.08 14.93
N GLU A 90 7.85 -15.56 14.67
CA GLU A 90 7.52 -14.90 13.39
C GLU A 90 8.20 -13.54 13.26
N LYS A 91 8.31 -12.79 14.37
CA LYS A 91 9.08 -11.55 14.40
C LYS A 91 10.56 -11.83 14.19
N ASP A 92 11.10 -12.80 14.92
CA ASP A 92 12.50 -13.21 14.76
C ASP A 92 12.73 -13.66 13.32
N ALA A 93 11.83 -14.43 12.70
CA ALA A 93 11.94 -14.82 11.29
C ALA A 93 11.90 -13.63 10.31
N LEU A 94 11.03 -12.64 10.55
CA LEU A 94 10.94 -11.41 9.73
C LEU A 94 12.16 -10.49 9.91
N GLU A 95 12.66 -10.36 11.14
CA GLU A 95 13.83 -9.52 11.47
C GLU A 95 15.15 -10.18 11.07
N THR A 96 15.21 -11.53 11.11
CA THR A 96 16.35 -12.32 10.60
C THR A 96 16.36 -12.36 9.07
N GLY A 97 15.22 -12.11 8.43
CA GLY A 97 15.06 -12.10 6.98
C GLY A 97 15.44 -10.77 6.34
N THR A 98 16.73 -10.41 6.32
CA THR A 98 17.17 -9.51 5.24
C THR A 98 17.14 -10.30 3.94
N VAL A 99 16.43 -9.78 2.92
CA VAL A 99 16.58 -10.30 1.56
C VAL A 99 18.01 -10.02 1.13
N TRP A 100 18.88 -11.01 1.32
CA TRP A 100 20.27 -10.96 0.93
C TRP A 100 20.38 -11.31 -0.57
N TRP A 101 21.58 -11.65 -1.05
CA TRP A 101 21.79 -11.99 -2.46
C TRP A 101 20.89 -13.15 -2.95
N GLU A 102 20.48 -14.06 -2.06
CA GLU A 102 19.57 -15.17 -2.38
C GLU A 102 18.19 -14.71 -2.88
N GLY A 103 17.67 -13.58 -2.41
CA GLY A 103 16.39 -13.09 -2.93
C GLY A 103 16.47 -12.60 -4.37
N GLU A 104 17.63 -12.09 -4.80
CA GLU A 104 17.85 -11.77 -6.22
C GLU A 104 17.91 -13.04 -7.06
N LEU A 105 18.53 -14.11 -6.54
CA LEU A 105 18.55 -15.42 -7.19
C LEU A 105 17.12 -15.96 -7.40
N PHE A 106 16.27 -15.90 -6.39
CA PHE A 106 14.87 -16.35 -6.48
C PHE A 106 13.98 -15.43 -7.32
N SER A 107 14.38 -14.16 -7.54
CA SER A 107 13.67 -13.24 -8.41
C SER A 107 13.83 -13.51 -9.92
N GLY A 108 14.77 -14.39 -10.30
CA GLY A 108 15.03 -14.78 -11.69
C GLY A 108 15.95 -13.84 -12.47
N MET A 109 16.39 -12.72 -11.88
CA MET A 109 17.36 -11.80 -12.46
C MET A 109 18.45 -11.37 -11.46
N PRO A 110 19.32 -12.30 -11.02
CA PRO A 110 20.36 -11.98 -10.03
C PRO A 110 21.50 -11.10 -10.58
N ASP A 111 21.98 -10.15 -9.77
CA ASP A 111 23.25 -9.45 -10.05
C ASP A 111 24.44 -10.27 -9.54
N TRP A 112 25.12 -10.94 -10.47
CA TRP A 112 26.30 -11.75 -10.17
C TRP A 112 27.51 -10.95 -9.69
N ASN A 113 27.56 -9.65 -9.94
CA ASN A 113 28.67 -8.82 -9.44
C ASN A 113 28.62 -8.64 -7.93
N VAL A 114 27.42 -8.68 -7.34
CA VAL A 114 27.23 -8.64 -5.89
C VAL A 114 27.84 -9.90 -5.27
N LEU A 115 27.46 -11.08 -5.76
CA LEU A 115 28.00 -12.38 -5.28
C LEU A 115 29.52 -12.42 -5.34
N ARG A 116 30.11 -11.98 -6.47
CA ARG A 116 31.55 -12.06 -6.70
C ARG A 116 32.38 -11.11 -5.81
N LYS A 117 31.75 -10.08 -5.26
CA LYS A 117 32.41 -9.13 -4.34
C LYS A 117 32.36 -9.59 -2.89
N LEU A 118 31.59 -10.63 -2.58
CA LEU A 118 31.52 -11.14 -1.22
C LEU A 118 32.86 -11.74 -0.83
N PRO A 119 33.42 -11.33 0.32
CA PRO A 119 34.66 -11.91 0.81
C PRO A 119 34.44 -13.41 1.11
N PRO A 120 35.45 -14.26 0.90
CA PRO A 120 35.37 -15.63 1.34
C PRO A 120 35.12 -15.67 2.86
N PRO A 121 34.19 -16.50 3.35
CA PRO A 121 33.99 -16.65 4.78
C PRO A 121 35.30 -17.13 5.40
N ARG A 122 35.76 -16.42 6.44
CA ARG A 122 36.93 -16.78 7.22
C ARG A 122 36.48 -16.99 8.64
N LEU A 123 36.83 -18.15 9.18
CA LEU A 123 36.64 -18.44 10.59
C LEU A 123 37.68 -17.67 11.40
N THR A 124 37.27 -17.19 12.56
CA THR A 124 38.19 -16.73 13.59
C THR A 124 38.99 -17.91 14.15
N GLU A 125 40.13 -17.63 14.79
CA GLU A 125 40.95 -18.68 15.42
C GLU A 125 40.16 -19.46 16.49
N GLU A 126 39.27 -18.78 17.22
CA GLU A 126 38.41 -19.38 18.22
C GLU A 126 37.38 -20.33 17.59
N GLU A 127 36.71 -19.91 16.52
CA GLU A 127 35.77 -20.76 15.77
C GLU A 127 36.47 -21.98 15.15
N GLN A 128 37.66 -21.79 14.58
CA GLN A 128 38.45 -22.89 14.02
C GLN A 128 38.87 -23.89 15.09
N ALA A 129 39.35 -23.41 16.25
CA ALA A 129 39.72 -24.27 17.38
C ALA A 129 38.51 -25.04 17.95
N PHE A 130 37.32 -24.44 17.92
CA PHE A 130 36.08 -25.10 18.33
C PHE A 130 35.66 -26.23 17.37
N LEU A 131 35.82 -26.01 16.06
CA LEU A 131 35.56 -27.04 15.06
C LEU A 131 36.57 -28.20 15.15
N ASP A 132 37.86 -27.89 15.28
CA ASP A 132 38.92 -28.91 15.25
C ASP A 132 39.03 -29.73 16.55
N GLY A 133 38.48 -29.24 17.67
CA GLY A 133 38.53 -29.91 18.96
C GLY A 133 37.16 -30.43 19.43
N PRO A 134 36.37 -29.61 20.14
CA PRO A 134 35.08 -30.02 20.72
C PRO A 134 34.13 -30.69 19.73
N THR A 135 34.02 -30.15 18.52
CA THR A 135 33.10 -30.71 17.50
C THR A 135 33.55 -32.10 17.07
N GLU A 136 34.85 -32.28 16.89
CA GLU A 136 35.41 -33.55 16.42
C GLU A 136 35.45 -34.63 17.51
N GLU A 137 35.53 -34.23 18.77
CA GLU A 137 35.33 -35.14 19.91
C GLU A 137 33.88 -35.59 20.03
N LEU A 138 32.92 -34.67 19.85
CA LEU A 138 31.49 -34.99 19.83
C LEU A 138 31.13 -35.96 18.68
N CYS A 139 31.66 -35.73 17.47
CA CYS A 139 31.39 -36.59 16.32
C CYS A 139 32.00 -38.00 16.42
N ARG A 140 32.93 -38.24 17.36
CA ARG A 140 33.53 -39.56 17.62
C ARG A 140 32.78 -40.40 18.67
N MET A 141 31.81 -39.82 19.39
CA MET A 141 30.93 -40.52 20.33
C MET A 141 29.81 -41.27 19.61
#